data_AF-A0A131Z7E7-F1
#
_entry.id   AF-A0A131Z7E7-F1
#
_cell.length_a   1.000
_cell.length_b   1.000
_cell.length_c   1.000
_cell.angle_alpha   90.00
_cell.angle_beta   90.00
_cell.angle_gamma   90.00
#
_symmetry.space_group_name_H-M   'P 1'
#
loop_
_entity.id
_entity.type
_entity.pdbx_description
1 polymer ?
#
loop_
_entity_poly.entity_id
_entity_poly.type
_entity_poly.pdbx_seq_one_letter_code
_entity_poly.pdbx_strand_id
1 'polypeptide(L)'
;MEIFVNLTLKCLYLAYLVLVFASFVRICEGRTTNIRNRGHRGLAQRCVCNAQCESGCCLISGTQSTCHSKARLDHRCSTIVFRGKYVGYCDCACGQGICRNGYCNRI
;
A
#
# COMPACT_ATOMS: atom_id res chain seq x y z
N MET A 1 -2.61 44.12 -26.78
CA MET A 1 -2.00 42.82 -27.18
C MET A 1 -1.61 41.95 -25.99
N GLU A 2 -1.21 42.52 -24.85
CA GLU A 2 -0.71 41.76 -23.68
C GLU A 2 -1.77 40.91 -22.95
N ILE A 3 -3.03 41.34 -22.91
CA ILE A 3 -4.13 40.60 -22.25
C ILE A 3 -4.36 39.24 -22.92
N PHE A 4 -4.26 39.20 -24.25
CA PHE A 4 -4.47 37.99 -25.04
C PHE A 4 -3.36 36.97 -24.79
N VAL A 5 -2.09 37.41 -24.74
CA VAL A 5 -0.94 36.56 -24.44
C VAL A 5 -1.05 35.94 -23.05
N ASN A 6 -1.50 36.72 -22.05
CA ASN A 6 -1.67 36.24 -20.67
C ASN A 6 -2.79 35.20 -20.54
N LEU A 7 -3.88 35.37 -21.30
CA LEU A 7 -4.98 34.40 -21.34
C LEU A 7 -4.54 33.09 -22.02
N THR A 8 -3.86 33.17 -23.16
CA THR A 8 -3.35 31.99 -23.88
C THR A 8 -2.34 31.22 -23.02
N LEU A 9 -1.46 31.92 -22.29
CA LEU A 9 -0.48 31.29 -21.40
C LEU A 9 -1.16 30.53 -20.25
N LYS A 10 -2.22 31.11 -19.64
CA LYS A 10 -3.00 30.46 -18.59
C LYS A 10 -3.74 29.22 -19.08
N CYS A 11 -4.32 29.28 -20.29
CA CYS A 11 -4.98 28.14 -20.91
C CYS A 11 -4.00 27.00 -21.20
N LEU A 12 -2.81 27.32 -21.72
CA LEU A 12 -1.76 26.32 -21.95
C LEU A 12 -1.27 25.69 -20.65
N TYR A 13 -1.11 26.48 -19.58
CA TYR A 13 -0.70 25.99 -18.28
C TYR A 13 -1.76 25.05 -17.64
N LEU A 14 -3.04 25.41 -17.76
CA LEU A 14 -4.15 24.55 -17.33
C LEU A 14 -4.18 23.22 -18.10
N ALA A 15 -4.04 23.27 -19.42
CA ALA A 15 -3.99 22.06 -20.24
C ALA A 15 -2.79 21.16 -19.86
N TYR A 16 -1.62 21.77 -19.60
CA TYR A 16 -0.45 21.04 -19.12
C TYR A 16 -0.69 20.36 -17.76
N LEU A 17 -1.27 21.08 -16.80
CA LEU A 17 -1.59 20.52 -15.48
C LEU A 17 -2.57 19.34 -15.58
N VAL A 18 -3.60 19.45 -16.43
CA VAL A 18 -4.57 18.37 -16.65
C VAL A 18 -3.89 17.14 -17.25
N LEU A 19 -3.00 17.32 -18.23
CA LEU A 19 -2.26 16.21 -18.83
C LEU A 19 -1.34 15.52 -17.81
N VAL A 20 -0.60 16.28 -17.00
CA VAL A 20 0.27 15.73 -15.95
C VAL A 20 -0.55 14.95 -14.93
N PHE A 21 -1.68 15.49 -14.48
CA PHE A 21 -2.59 14.79 -13.57
C PHE A 21 -3.14 13.50 -14.20
N ALA A 22 -3.57 13.54 -15.46
CA ALA A 22 -4.07 12.36 -16.16
C ALA A 22 -3.01 11.27 -16.31
N SER A 23 -1.76 11.64 -16.63
CA SER A 23 -0.63 10.71 -16.67
C SER A 23 -0.36 10.09 -15.29
N PHE A 24 -0.41 10.89 -14.22
CA PHE A 24 -0.22 10.40 -12.86
C PHE A 24 -1.31 9.40 -12.45
N VAL A 25 -2.58 9.71 -12.75
CA VAL A 25 -3.72 8.81 -12.50
C VAL A 25 -3.55 7.49 -13.25
N ARG A 26 -3.16 7.52 -14.54
CA ARG A 26 -2.90 6.32 -15.35
C ARG A 26 -1.78 5.45 -14.76
N ILE A 27 -0.70 6.06 -14.26
CA ILE A 27 0.41 5.35 -13.61
C ILE A 27 -0.06 4.69 -12.29
N CYS A 28 -0.87 5.39 -11.51
CA CYS A 28 -1.47 4.86 -10.29
C CYS A 28 -2.43 3.69 -10.58
N GLU A 29 -3.34 3.83 -11.55
CA GLU A 29 -4.26 2.76 -11.95
C GLU A 29 -3.52 1.52 -12.48
N GLY A 30 -2.49 1.71 -13.32
CA GLY A 30 -1.68 0.62 -13.85
C GLY A 30 -0.95 -0.17 -12.76
N ARG A 31 -0.51 0.49 -11.68
CA ARG A 31 0.09 -0.19 -10.52
C ARG A 31 -0.96 -0.97 -9.71
N THR A 32 -2.17 -0.44 -9.58
CA THR A 32 -3.23 -1.06 -8.77
C THR A 32 -3.85 -2.28 -9.46
N THR A 33 -4.00 -2.25 -10.78
CA THR A 33 -4.53 -3.38 -11.57
C THR A 33 -3.58 -4.59 -11.61
N ASN A 34 -2.26 -4.37 -11.68
CA ASN A 34 -1.28 -5.47 -11.62
C ASN A 34 -1.31 -6.23 -10.27
N ILE A 35 -1.67 -5.53 -9.19
CA ILE A 35 -1.84 -6.13 -7.87
C ILE A 35 -3.14 -6.94 -7.80
N ARG A 36 -4.24 -6.41 -8.37
CA ARG A 36 -5.57 -7.05 -8.34
C ARG A 36 -5.61 -8.39 -9.10
N ASN A 37 -4.84 -8.53 -10.18
CA ASN A 37 -4.78 -9.78 -10.97
C ASN A 37 -3.95 -10.91 -10.33
N ARG A 38 -3.33 -10.72 -9.17
CA ARG A 38 -2.49 -11.75 -8.54
C ARG A 38 -3.23 -12.72 -7.61
N GLY A 39 -4.56 -12.59 -7.53
CA GLY A 39 -5.42 -13.40 -6.69
C GLY A 39 -5.20 -13.16 -5.20
N HIS A 40 -6.24 -13.42 -4.41
CA HIS A 40 -6.08 -13.51 -2.96
C HIS A 40 -5.38 -14.84 -2.63
N ARG A 41 -4.44 -14.80 -1.70
CA ARG A 41 -3.55 -15.90 -1.31
C ARG A 41 -3.80 -16.26 0.14
N GLY A 42 -3.80 -17.56 0.40
CA GLY A 42 -3.94 -18.12 1.74
C GLY A 42 -2.68 -17.96 2.58
N LEU A 43 -2.78 -18.31 3.86
CA LEU A 43 -1.64 -18.32 4.78
C LEU A 43 -0.50 -19.22 4.27
N ALA A 44 0.72 -18.86 4.63
CA ALA A 44 1.99 -19.46 4.19
C ALA A 44 2.28 -19.41 2.68
N GLN A 45 1.36 -18.93 1.85
CA GLN A 45 1.63 -18.76 0.42
C GLN A 45 2.53 -17.55 0.16
N ARG A 46 3.37 -17.64 -0.87
CA ARG A 46 4.22 -16.52 -1.29
C ARG A 46 3.37 -15.31 -1.65
N CYS A 47 3.79 -14.12 -1.27
CA CYS A 47 3.12 -12.86 -1.58
C CYS A 47 4.13 -11.83 -2.05
N VAL A 48 3.70 -10.88 -2.89
CA VAL A 48 4.54 -9.75 -3.31
C VAL A 48 4.14 -8.46 -2.59
N CYS A 49 2.92 -8.37 -2.10
CA CYS A 49 2.44 -7.25 -1.29
C CYS A 49 1.31 -7.70 -0.36
N ASN A 50 1.03 -6.88 0.64
CA ASN A 50 0.01 -7.14 1.66
C ASN A 50 -1.38 -7.40 1.09
N ALA A 51 -1.74 -6.67 0.02
CA ALA A 51 -3.06 -6.75 -0.61
C ALA A 51 -3.33 -8.11 -1.30
N GLN A 52 -2.31 -8.96 -1.47
CA GLN A 52 -2.50 -10.31 -2.01
C GLN A 52 -2.93 -11.30 -0.93
N CYS A 53 -2.78 -11.02 0.36
CA CYS A 53 -3.15 -11.96 1.40
C CYS A 53 -4.64 -11.82 1.72
N GLU A 54 -5.40 -12.92 1.61
CA GLU A 54 -6.85 -12.95 1.87
C GLU A 54 -7.17 -12.52 3.30
N SER A 55 -6.40 -13.04 4.24
CA SER A 55 -6.40 -12.64 5.63
C SER A 55 -4.96 -12.57 6.12
N GLY A 56 -4.63 -11.53 6.88
CA GLY A 56 -3.30 -11.40 7.46
C GLY A 56 -2.44 -10.29 6.86
N CYS A 57 -1.14 -10.59 6.77
CA CYS A 57 -0.15 -9.69 6.22
C CYS A 57 0.91 -10.41 5.37
N CYS A 58 1.52 -9.70 4.43
CA CYS A 58 2.65 -10.20 3.65
C CYS A 58 3.96 -9.94 4.40
N LEU A 59 4.55 -10.97 5.02
CA LEU A 59 5.76 -10.87 5.84
C LEU A 59 7.01 -11.26 5.05
N ILE A 60 8.12 -10.56 5.28
CA ILE A 60 9.44 -10.96 4.77
C ILE A 60 10.05 -12.00 5.74
N SER A 61 10.27 -13.22 5.24
CA SER A 61 10.94 -14.30 5.95
C SER A 61 12.16 -14.77 5.16
N GLY A 62 13.34 -14.27 5.53
CA GLY A 62 14.58 -14.51 4.78
C GLY A 62 14.54 -13.86 3.39
N THR A 63 14.73 -14.66 2.34
CA THR A 63 14.73 -14.20 0.93
C THR A 63 13.34 -14.18 0.28
N GLN A 64 12.33 -14.74 0.95
CA GLN A 64 10.96 -14.85 0.42
C GLN A 64 10.00 -14.03 1.28
N SER A 65 8.87 -13.68 0.67
CA SER A 65 7.76 -13.07 1.40
C SER A 65 6.53 -13.95 1.29
N THR A 66 5.87 -14.18 2.42
CA THR A 66 4.75 -15.12 2.59
C THR A 66 3.61 -14.47 3.36
N CYS A 67 2.38 -14.95 3.16
CA CYS A 67 1.22 -14.48 3.92
C CYS A 67 1.23 -15.10 5.33
N HIS A 68 1.10 -14.27 6.35
CA HIS A 68 1.04 -14.68 7.75
C HIS A 68 -0.19 -14.06 8.43
N SER A 69 -0.66 -14.69 9.50
CA SER A 69 -1.76 -14.15 10.29
C SER A 69 -1.35 -12.85 10.97
N LYS A 70 -2.32 -11.93 11.13
CA LYS A 70 -2.12 -10.73 11.95
C LYS A 70 -1.83 -11.10 13.41
N ALA A 71 -1.14 -10.22 14.12
CA ALA A 71 -0.87 -10.39 15.54
C ALA A 71 -2.18 -10.31 16.35
N ARG A 72 -2.33 -11.22 17.30
CA ARG A 72 -3.41 -11.21 18.30
C ARG A 72 -3.02 -10.29 19.46
N LEU A 73 -3.97 -9.99 20.35
CA LEU A 73 -3.68 -9.30 21.60
C LEU A 73 -2.50 -9.94 22.34
N ASP A 74 -1.67 -9.11 22.95
CA ASP A 74 -0.47 -9.49 23.73
C ASP A 74 0.62 -10.23 22.93
N HIS A 75 0.46 -10.36 21.61
CA HIS A 75 1.47 -10.95 20.74
C HIS A 75 2.35 -9.87 20.10
N ARG A 76 3.55 -10.29 19.68
CA ARG A 76 4.49 -9.41 18.96
C ARG A 76 3.88 -8.93 17.66
N CYS A 77 4.06 -7.63 17.40
CA CYS A 77 3.59 -6.96 16.20
C CYS A 77 4.66 -6.01 15.67
N SER A 78 4.50 -5.58 14.41
CA SER A 78 5.34 -4.54 13.81
C SER A 78 4.49 -3.66 12.91
N THR A 79 4.76 -2.37 12.92
CA THR A 79 4.18 -1.37 12.01
C THR A 79 5.11 -1.07 10.83
N ILE A 80 6.29 -1.69 10.78
CA ILE A 80 7.31 -1.43 9.77
C ILE A 80 6.93 -2.15 8.47
N VAL A 81 6.63 -1.36 7.44
CA VAL A 81 6.29 -1.85 6.11
C VAL A 81 7.33 -1.39 5.09
N PHE A 82 7.94 -2.34 4.37
CA PHE A 82 8.87 -2.10 3.28
C PHE A 82 8.28 -2.61 1.96
N ARG A 83 8.09 -1.70 0.99
CA ARG A 83 7.51 -2.01 -0.35
C ARG A 83 6.20 -2.83 -0.27
N GLY A 84 5.35 -2.49 0.70
CA GLY A 84 4.06 -3.17 0.91
C GLY A 84 4.16 -4.53 1.60
N LYS A 85 5.27 -4.84 2.27
CA LYS A 85 5.52 -6.07 3.04
C LYS A 85 5.96 -5.74 4.46
N TYR A 86 5.56 -6.52 5.43
CA TYR A 86 5.96 -6.36 6.83
C TYR A 86 7.33 -6.96 7.11
N VAL A 87 8.11 -6.28 7.97
CA VAL A 87 9.42 -6.74 8.42
C VAL A 87 9.31 -7.24 9.87
N GLY A 88 9.73 -8.49 10.11
CA GLY A 88 9.77 -9.11 11.44
C GLY A 88 8.43 -9.72 11.87
N TYR A 89 7.41 -8.89 12.08
CA TYR A 89 6.07 -9.32 12.54
C TYR A 89 4.94 -8.66 11.76
N CYS A 90 3.75 -9.28 11.74
CA CYS A 90 2.55 -8.64 11.21
C CYS A 90 2.00 -7.61 12.20
N ASP A 91 1.20 -6.67 11.68
CA ASP A 91 0.42 -5.76 12.53
C ASP A 91 -0.71 -6.48 13.27
N CYS A 92 -1.32 -5.80 14.23
CA CYS A 92 -2.52 -6.21 14.96
C CYS A 92 -3.71 -6.49 14.04
N ALA A 93 -4.50 -7.49 14.41
CA ALA A 93 -5.80 -7.72 13.80
C ALA A 93 -6.72 -6.49 13.98
N CYS A 94 -7.41 -6.11 12.90
CA CYS A 94 -8.30 -4.96 12.91
C CYS A 94 -9.40 -5.16 13.98
N GLY A 95 -9.60 -4.16 14.84
CA GLY A 95 -10.57 -4.21 15.93
C GLY A 95 -10.12 -4.99 17.17
N GLN A 96 -8.93 -5.61 17.17
CA GLN A 96 -8.39 -6.25 18.38
C GLN A 96 -7.48 -5.30 19.16
N GLY A 97 -6.62 -4.54 18.47
CA GLY A 97 -5.62 -3.71 19.13
C GLY A 97 -4.83 -2.83 18.18
N ILE A 98 -3.94 -2.03 18.77
CA ILE A 98 -2.89 -1.25 18.09
C ILE A 98 -1.51 -1.76 18.50
N CYS A 99 -0.58 -1.77 17.55
CA CYS A 99 0.78 -2.16 17.83
C CYS A 99 1.52 -1.07 18.61
N ARG A 100 1.85 -1.34 19.88
CA ARG A 100 2.53 -0.40 20.78
C ARG A 100 3.69 -1.09 21.49
N ASN A 101 4.87 -0.48 21.47
CA ASN A 101 6.11 -1.06 22.01
C ASN A 101 6.43 -2.47 21.45
N GLY A 102 6.05 -2.75 20.20
CA GLY A 102 6.25 -4.05 19.54
C GLY A 102 5.27 -5.14 19.97
N TYR A 103 4.23 -4.81 20.75
CA TYR A 103 3.19 -5.73 21.18
C TYR A 103 1.80 -5.20 20.87
N CYS A 104 0.89 -6.11 20.56
CA CYS A 104 -0.48 -5.76 20.24
C CYS A 104 -1.26 -5.46 21.51
N ASN A 105 -1.60 -4.19 21.73
CA ASN A 105 -2.32 -3.74 22.91
C ASN A 105 -3.77 -3.37 22.55
N ARG A 106 -4.70 -3.59 23.50
CA ARG A 106 -6.10 -3.17 23.32
C ARG A 106 -6.18 -1.66 23.12
N ILE A 107 -7.11 -1.24 22.25
CA ILE A 107 -7.46 0.16 22.02
C ILE A 107 -8.32 0.65 23.19
#